data_AF-A0A0A2TK11-F1
#
_entry.id   AF-A0A0A2TK11-F1
#
_cell.length_a   1.000
_cell.length_b   1.000
_cell.length_c   1.000
_cell.angle_alpha   90.00
_cell.angle_beta   90.00
_cell.angle_gamma   90.00
#
_symmetry.space_group_name_H-M   'P 1'
#
loop_
_entity.id
_entity.type
_entity.pdbx_description
1 polymer ?
#
loop_
_entity_poly.entity_id
_entity_poly.type
_entity_poly.pdbx_seq_one_letter_code
_entity_poly.pdbx_strand_id
1 'polypeptide(L)'
;MDKETQLINRINRNFMDYRAKMLKLDGQKIFEKAEEIAAYTQAHWYLTVDHHYEPEELDYLLLFQNPLEVVTDRYQNEVRCVNDVLELVVVNSCDKREALADYPLVKKHGEPER
;
A
#
# COMPACT_ATOMS: atom_id res chain seq x y z
N MET A 1 -12.14 28.01 7.29
CA MET A 1 -11.85 26.56 7.14
C MET A 1 -10.88 26.22 8.24
N ASP A 2 -11.21 25.26 9.09
CA ASP A 2 -10.29 24.75 10.11
C ASP A 2 -9.11 24.00 9.46
N LYS A 3 -8.03 23.79 10.23
CA LYS A 3 -6.77 23.21 9.73
C LYS A 3 -6.96 21.77 9.23
N GLU A 4 -7.81 20.99 9.90
CA GLU A 4 -8.08 19.60 9.51
C GLU A 4 -8.80 19.55 8.16
N THR A 5 -9.88 20.33 7.98
CA THR A 5 -10.55 20.46 6.68
C THR A 5 -9.60 20.96 5.60
N GLN A 6 -8.70 21.90 5.93
CA GLN A 6 -7.68 22.38 5.00
C GLN A 6 -6.72 21.26 4.56
N LEU A 7 -6.25 20.45 5.51
CA LEU A 7 -5.34 19.34 5.26
C LEU A 7 -6.02 18.25 4.43
N ILE A 8 -7.21 17.81 4.82
CA ILE A 8 -8.00 16.79 4.11
C ILE A 8 -8.25 17.21 2.66
N ASN A 9 -8.64 18.48 2.44
CA ASN A 9 -8.83 18.99 1.08
C ASN A 9 -7.54 18.98 0.24
N ARG A 10 -6.39 19.29 0.86
CA ARG A 10 -5.09 19.22 0.19
C ARG A 10 -4.72 17.78 -0.15
N ILE A 11 -4.88 16.84 0.77
CA ILE A 11 -4.62 15.42 0.59
C ILE A 11 -5.49 14.84 -0.54
N ASN A 12 -6.78 15.15 -0.55
CA ASN A 12 -7.70 14.74 -1.61
C ASN A 12 -7.25 15.23 -2.98
N ARG A 13 -6.84 16.51 -3.08
CA ARG A 13 -6.29 17.06 -4.32
C ARG A 13 -5.00 16.38 -4.74
N ASN A 14 -4.06 16.16 -3.81
CA ASN A 14 -2.81 15.46 -4.10
C ASN A 14 -3.08 14.05 -4.64
N PHE A 15 -4.05 13.33 -4.07
CA PHE A 15 -4.41 11.99 -4.55
C PHE A 15 -5.09 12.00 -5.92
N MET A 16 -5.94 13.00 -6.19
CA MET A 16 -6.53 13.18 -7.53
C MET A 16 -5.46 13.45 -8.58
N ASP A 17 -4.51 14.34 -8.28
CA ASP A 17 -3.39 14.65 -9.18
C ASP A 17 -2.51 13.41 -9.41
N TYR A 18 -2.24 12.63 -8.36
CA TYR A 18 -1.53 11.34 -8.46
C TYR A 18 -2.28 10.33 -9.35
N ARG A 19 -3.58 10.09 -9.09
CA ARG A 19 -4.39 9.19 -9.92
C ARG A 19 -4.42 9.63 -11.38
N ALA A 20 -4.57 10.92 -11.65
CA ALA A 20 -4.54 11.46 -13.00
C ALA A 20 -3.19 11.25 -13.71
N LYS A 21 -2.07 11.23 -12.97
CA LYS A 21 -0.75 10.86 -13.50
C LYS A 21 -0.69 9.35 -13.81
N MET A 22 -1.13 8.50 -12.89
CA MET A 22 -1.08 7.03 -13.07
C MET A 22 -1.96 6.55 -14.22
N LEU A 23 -3.15 7.13 -14.39
CA LEU A 23 -4.07 6.76 -15.48
C LEU A 23 -3.58 7.13 -16.89
N LYS A 24 -2.49 7.91 -17.01
CA LYS A 24 -1.84 8.21 -18.29
C LYS A 24 -0.76 7.18 -18.67
N LEU A 25 -0.41 6.29 -17.74
CA LEU A 25 0.58 5.24 -17.97
C LEU A 25 -0.05 4.10 -18.75
N ASP A 26 0.76 3.39 -19.52
CA ASP A 26 0.36 2.12 -20.12
C ASP A 26 0.25 1.02 -19.05
N GLY A 27 -0.39 -0.09 -19.42
CA GLY A 27 -0.64 -1.20 -18.49
C GLY A 27 0.64 -1.78 -17.88
N GLN A 28 1.75 -1.85 -18.63
CA GLN A 28 3.01 -2.39 -18.12
C GLN A 28 3.56 -1.48 -17.01
N LYS A 29 3.59 -0.16 -17.26
CA LYS A 29 4.05 0.82 -16.26
C LYS A 29 3.15 0.87 -15.03
N ILE A 30 1.87 0.58 -15.16
CA ILE A 30 0.96 0.45 -14.00
C ILE A 30 1.39 -0.72 -13.11
N PHE A 31 1.74 -1.89 -13.69
CA PHE A 31 2.24 -3.03 -12.91
C PHE A 31 3.58 -2.71 -12.23
N GLU A 32 4.48 -2.02 -12.91
CA GLU A 32 5.76 -1.55 -12.32
C GLU A 32 5.54 -0.58 -11.14
N LYS A 33 4.40 0.11 -11.12
CA LYS A 33 4.01 1.08 -10.09
C LYS A 33 3.04 0.52 -9.04
N ALA A 34 2.72 -0.77 -9.07
CA ALA A 34 1.68 -1.35 -8.22
C ALA A 34 1.91 -1.12 -6.72
N GLU A 35 3.15 -1.29 -6.23
CA GLU A 35 3.51 -1.06 -4.82
C GLU A 35 3.29 0.42 -4.43
N GLU A 36 3.69 1.35 -5.29
CA GLU A 36 3.51 2.79 -5.08
C GLU A 36 2.02 3.15 -5.08
N ILE A 37 1.24 2.60 -6.01
CA ILE A 37 -0.22 2.82 -6.10
C ILE A 37 -0.92 2.32 -4.83
N ALA A 38 -0.54 1.14 -4.34
CA ALA A 38 -1.08 0.58 -3.10
C ALA A 38 -0.75 1.48 -1.90
N ALA A 39 0.49 1.95 -1.81
CA ALA A 39 0.95 2.83 -0.74
C ALA A 39 0.21 4.19 -0.74
N TYR A 40 0.05 4.83 -1.90
CA TYR A 40 -0.73 6.06 -2.04
C TYR A 40 -2.20 5.85 -1.65
N THR A 41 -2.79 4.71 -2.03
CA THR A 41 -4.19 4.39 -1.72
C THR A 41 -4.37 4.17 -0.21
N GLN A 42 -3.46 3.44 0.44
CA GLN A 42 -3.51 3.18 1.87
C GLN A 42 -3.32 4.47 2.68
N ALA A 43 -2.32 5.27 2.33
CA ALA A 43 -2.04 6.54 3.00
C ALA A 43 -3.21 7.51 2.84
N HIS A 44 -3.78 7.63 1.64
CA HIS A 44 -4.95 8.49 1.40
C HIS A 44 -6.14 8.08 2.25
N TRP A 45 -6.49 6.78 2.27
CA TRP A 45 -7.61 6.28 3.09
C TRP A 45 -7.38 6.56 4.57
N TYR A 46 -6.21 6.19 5.10
CA TYR A 46 -5.91 6.37 6.51
C TYR A 46 -6.01 7.83 6.93
N LEU A 47 -5.35 8.73 6.19
CA LEU A 47 -5.28 10.16 6.51
C LEU A 47 -6.62 10.91 6.34
N THR A 48 -7.60 10.34 5.64
CA THR A 48 -8.88 11.02 5.36
C THR A 48 -10.10 10.36 5.98
N VAL A 49 -9.98 9.11 6.45
CA VAL A 49 -11.10 8.33 6.97
C VAL A 49 -10.87 7.84 8.39
N ASP A 50 -9.67 7.33 8.69
CA ASP A 50 -9.40 6.59 9.94
C ASP A 50 -8.61 7.41 10.97
N HIS A 51 -7.77 8.34 10.50
CA HIS A 51 -6.86 9.07 11.37
C HIS A 51 -7.56 10.24 12.09
N HIS A 52 -7.29 10.35 13.38
CA HIS A 52 -7.69 11.48 14.22
C HIS A 52 -6.47 12.37 14.47
N TYR A 53 -6.51 13.61 13.99
CA TYR A 53 -5.36 14.50 14.03
C TYR A 53 -5.21 15.23 15.35
N GLU A 54 -3.99 15.24 15.88
CA GLU A 54 -3.59 16.17 16.93
C GLU A 54 -3.19 17.55 16.33
N PRO A 55 -3.33 18.65 17.08
CA PRO A 55 -3.03 19.99 16.58
C PRO A 55 -1.61 20.16 16.01
N GLU A 56 -0.61 19.52 16.63
CA GLU A 56 0.79 19.57 16.20
C GLU A 56 1.01 18.86 14.87
N GLU A 57 0.29 17.76 14.61
CA GLU A 57 0.34 17.02 13.36
C GLU A 57 -0.23 17.83 12.21
N LEU A 58 -1.36 18.53 12.45
CA LEU A 58 -1.94 19.45 11.49
C LEU A 58 -0.95 20.55 11.12
N ASP A 59 -0.30 21.16 12.12
CA ASP A 59 0.69 22.20 11.89
C ASP A 59 1.89 21.70 11.10
N TYR A 60 2.38 20.49 11.40
CA TYR A 60 3.49 19.89 10.69
C TYR A 60 3.13 19.52 9.24
N LEU A 61 2.03 18.80 9.03
CA LEU A 61 1.64 18.31 7.69
C LEU A 61 1.24 19.44 6.74
N LEU A 62 0.66 20.53 7.27
CA LEU A 62 0.29 21.70 6.47
C LEU A 62 1.50 22.50 5.94
N LEU A 63 2.72 22.24 6.43
CA LEU A 63 3.96 22.82 5.88
C LEU A 63 4.23 22.33 4.45
N PHE A 64 3.74 21.16 4.07
CA PHE A 64 4.06 20.53 2.80
C PHE A 64 3.04 20.88 1.71
N GLN A 65 3.53 21.03 0.47
CA GLN A 65 2.68 21.15 -0.70
C GLN A 65 1.95 19.84 -1.03
N ASN A 66 2.62 18.71 -0.76
CA ASN A 66 2.12 17.37 -0.98
C ASN A 66 2.31 16.51 0.29
N PRO A 67 1.54 16.75 1.36
CA PRO A 67 1.62 15.95 2.59
C PRO A 67 1.36 14.46 2.35
N LEU A 68 0.54 14.10 1.35
CA LEU A 68 0.28 12.70 1.01
C LEU A 68 1.56 11.96 0.58
N GLU A 69 2.36 12.57 -0.31
CA GLU A 69 3.64 11.99 -0.75
C GLU A 69 4.63 11.83 0.40
N VAL A 70 4.70 12.81 1.33
CA VAL A 70 5.55 12.70 2.51
C VAL A 70 5.21 11.47 3.35
N VAL A 71 3.93 11.21 3.60
CA VAL A 71 3.49 10.05 4.38
C VAL A 71 3.69 8.77 3.58
N THR A 72 3.38 8.76 2.29
CA THR A 72 3.57 7.59 1.43
C THR A 72 5.04 7.16 1.34
N ASP A 73 5.97 8.09 1.14
CA ASP A 73 7.40 7.79 1.07
C ASP A 73 7.91 7.17 2.38
N ARG A 74 7.45 7.69 3.52
CA ARG A 74 7.80 7.13 4.84
C ARG A 74 7.22 5.72 5.02
N TYR A 75 5.95 5.54 4.71
CA TYR A 75 5.28 4.25 4.76
C TYR A 75 5.99 3.20 3.90
N GLN A 76 6.37 3.54 2.65
CA GLN A 76 7.07 2.59 1.79
C GLN A 76 8.46 2.20 2.34
N ASN A 77 9.19 3.14 2.93
CA ASN A 77 10.47 2.84 3.56
C ASN A 77 10.32 1.88 4.74
N GLU A 78 9.28 2.07 5.57
CA GLU A 78 8.99 1.20 6.71
C GLU A 78 8.46 -0.17 6.28
N VAL A 79 7.54 -0.23 5.31
CA VAL A 79 7.01 -1.49 4.77
C VAL A 79 8.10 -2.32 4.08
N ARG A 80 9.07 -1.68 3.42
CA ARG A 80 10.20 -2.41 2.82
C ARG A 80 11.04 -3.15 3.85
N CYS A 81 11.11 -2.66 5.09
CA CYS A 81 11.71 -3.42 6.19
C CYS A 81 10.87 -4.62 6.62
N VAL A 82 9.54 -4.59 6.41
CA VAL A 82 8.64 -5.71 6.69
C VAL A 82 8.74 -6.82 5.63
N ASN A 83 9.34 -6.58 4.46
CA ASN A 83 9.53 -7.65 3.48
C ASN A 83 10.45 -8.79 3.97
N ASP A 84 11.27 -8.56 5.01
CA ASP A 84 11.96 -9.63 5.74
C ASP A 84 10.98 -10.67 6.34
N VAL A 85 9.72 -10.28 6.57
CA VAL A 85 8.65 -11.18 7.02
C VAL A 85 8.27 -12.21 5.95
N LEU A 86 8.47 -11.92 4.66
CA LEU A 86 8.18 -12.92 3.62
C LEU A 86 9.10 -14.14 3.73
N GLU A 87 10.35 -13.94 4.11
CA GLU A 87 11.27 -15.05 4.39
C GLU A 87 10.72 -15.92 5.52
N LEU A 88 10.31 -15.30 6.62
CA LEU A 88 9.71 -15.99 7.75
C LEU A 88 8.39 -16.71 7.39
N VAL A 89 7.55 -16.09 6.55
CA VAL A 89 6.31 -16.69 6.06
C VAL A 89 6.61 -17.93 5.23
N VAL A 90 7.58 -17.85 4.32
CA VAL A 90 8.02 -19.00 3.52
C VAL A 90 8.51 -20.13 4.42
N VAL A 91 9.43 -19.84 5.36
CA VAL A 91 9.94 -20.84 6.31
C VAL A 91 8.79 -21.50 7.08
N ASN A 92 7.91 -20.71 7.68
CA ASN A 92 6.77 -21.23 8.44
C ASN A 92 5.82 -22.06 7.57
N SER A 93 5.56 -21.64 6.33
CA SER A 93 4.70 -22.39 5.41
C SER A 93 5.30 -23.76 5.03
N CYS A 94 6.62 -23.83 4.86
CA CYS A 94 7.34 -25.05 4.56
C CYS A 94 7.39 -26.02 5.75
N ASP A 95 7.53 -25.48 6.96
CA ASP A 95 7.61 -26.26 8.19
C ASP A 95 6.25 -26.84 8.58
N LYS A 96 5.20 -26.01 8.56
CA LYS A 96 3.85 -26.42 8.99
C LYS A 96 3.13 -27.25 7.94
N ARG A 97 3.35 -26.97 6.65
CA ARG A 97 2.71 -27.64 5.50
C ARG A 97 1.18 -27.69 5.55
N GLU A 98 0.55 -26.84 6.34
CA GLU A 98 -0.90 -26.75 6.49
C GLU A 98 -1.59 -26.49 5.15
N ALA A 99 -0.94 -25.72 4.27
CA ALA A 99 -1.40 -25.42 2.92
C ALA A 99 -1.60 -26.66 2.02
N LEU A 100 -1.06 -27.84 2.36
CA LEU A 100 -1.30 -29.06 1.58
C LEU A 100 -2.77 -29.51 1.59
N ALA A 101 -3.52 -29.15 2.64
CA ALA A 101 -4.94 -29.47 2.75
C ALA A 101 -5.84 -28.45 2.03
N ASP A 102 -5.38 -27.20 1.93
CA ASP A 102 -6.21 -26.07 1.49
C ASP A 102 -6.03 -25.70 0.02
N TYR A 103 -4.91 -26.11 -0.61
CA TYR A 103 -4.56 -25.69 -1.97
C TYR A 103 -4.43 -26.89 -2.93
N PRO A 104 -4.86 -26.73 -4.20
CA PRO A 104 -4.73 -27.79 -5.19
C PRO A 104 -3.27 -28.15 -5.43
N LEU A 105 -2.96 -29.45 -5.36
CA LEU A 105 -1.62 -29.97 -5.62
C LEU A 105 -1.45 -30.27 -7.11
N VAL A 106 -0.26 -29.99 -7.62
CA VAL A 106 0.12 -30.39 -8.99
C VAL A 106 0.08 -31.91 -9.06
N LYS A 107 -0.74 -32.46 -9.96
CA LYS A 107 -0.74 -33.91 -10.24
C LYS A 107 0.68 -34.32 -10.62
N LYS A 108 1.21 -35.40 -10.02
CA LYS A 108 2.51 -35.92 -10.44
C LYS A 108 2.42 -36.27 -11.92
N HIS A 109 3.38 -35.81 -12.71
CA HIS A 109 3.48 -36.13 -14.13
C HIS A 109 3.44 -37.66 -14.28
N GLY A 110 2.33 -38.20 -14.81
CA GLY A 110 2.15 -39.64 -15.05
C GLY A 110 1.10 -40.39 -14.22
N GLU A 111 0.33 -39.75 -13.32
CA GLU A 111 -0.79 -40.43 -12.65
C GLU A 111 -2.04 -40.50 -13.56
N PRO A 112 -2.61 -41.69 -13.83
CA PRO A 112 -3.80 -41.83 -14.67
C PRO A 112 -5.04 -41.29 -13.94
N GLU A 113 -5.92 -40.61 -14.68
CA GLU A 113 -7.24 -40.20 -14.19
C GLU A 113 -8.07 -41.45 -13.89
N ARG A 114 -8.57 -41.54 -12.65
CA ARG A 114 -9.56 -42.55 -12.24
C ARG A 114 -10.97 -42.00 -12.40
#